data_AF-A0A3R6D179-F1
#
_entry.id   AF-A0A3R6D179-F1
#
_cell.length_a   1.000
_cell.length_b   1.000
_cell.length_c   1.000
_cell.angle_alpha   90.00
_cell.angle_beta   90.00
_cell.angle_gamma   90.00
#
_symmetry.space_group_name_H-M   'P 1'
#
loop_
_entity.id
_entity.type
_entity.pdbx_description
1 polymer ?
#
loop_
_entity_poly.entity_id
_entity_poly.type
_entity_poly.pdbx_seq_one_letter_code
_entity_poly.pdbx_strand_id
1 'polypeptide(L)'
;MSEELKPCPFCGSTKLKIDKKSVLDRHTGLGVRLERHTYSVRCNVCHARGRSIGGIVVDEKDALANCYKHTTDKELAERAIAGWNRRANDETD
;
A
#
# COMPACT_ATOMS: atom_id res chain seq x y z
N MET A 1 0.12 -9.64 -13.13
CA MET A 1 -1.04 -10.40 -12.63
C MET A 1 -1.68 -9.58 -11.54
N SER A 2 -2.93 -9.15 -11.72
CA SER A 2 -3.65 -8.43 -10.67
C SER A 2 -4.16 -9.47 -9.67
N GLU A 3 -3.55 -9.56 -8.50
CA GLU A 3 -4.07 -10.44 -7.45
C GLU A 3 -5.45 -9.93 -7.02
N GLU A 4 -6.47 -10.76 -7.19
CA GLU A 4 -7.82 -10.46 -6.74
C GLU A 4 -7.85 -10.43 -5.20
N LEU A 5 -8.51 -9.42 -4.62
CA LEU A 5 -8.61 -9.25 -3.17
C LEU A 5 -9.48 -10.35 -2.56
N LYS A 6 -8.90 -11.22 -1.74
CA LYS A 6 -9.63 -12.26 -1.02
C LYS A 6 -10.63 -11.66 -0.04
N PRO A 7 -11.79 -12.31 0.20
CA PRO A 7 -12.80 -11.82 1.14
C PRO A 7 -12.23 -11.57 2.54
N CYS A 8 -12.94 -10.76 3.32
CA CYS A 8 -12.51 -10.49 4.69
C CYS A 8 -12.48 -11.76 5.56
N PRO A 9 -11.34 -12.09 6.19
CA PRO A 9 -11.26 -13.29 7.03
C PRO A 9 -12.10 -13.19 8.32
N PHE A 10 -12.57 -12.00 8.69
CA PHE A 10 -13.36 -11.80 9.92
C PHE A 10 -14.87 -11.82 9.70
N CYS A 11 -15.34 -11.37 8.53
CA CYS A 11 -16.78 -11.22 8.26
C CYS A 11 -17.22 -11.79 6.91
N GLY A 12 -16.32 -12.39 6.14
CA GLY A 12 -16.58 -12.95 4.81
C GLY A 12 -16.92 -11.93 3.72
N SER A 13 -16.99 -10.62 4.04
CA SER A 13 -17.39 -9.62 3.06
C SER A 13 -16.30 -9.37 2.01
N THR A 14 -16.74 -9.28 0.74
CA THR A 14 -15.93 -8.84 -0.41
C THR A 14 -15.86 -7.32 -0.56
N LYS A 15 -16.56 -6.56 0.31
CA LYS A 15 -16.53 -5.09 0.31
C LYS A 15 -15.23 -4.57 0.93
N LEU A 16 -14.15 -4.71 0.18
CA LEU A 16 -12.80 -4.31 0.55
C LEU A 16 -12.38 -3.08 -0.23
N LYS A 17 -11.56 -2.22 0.39
CA LYS A 17 -10.95 -1.07 -0.27
C LYS A 17 -9.48 -0.96 0.09
N ILE A 18 -8.69 -0.43 -0.83
CA ILE A 18 -7.31 -0.06 -0.58
C ILE A 18 -7.32 1.38 -0.05
N ASP A 19 -6.85 1.55 1.17
CA ASP A 19 -6.67 2.83 1.84
C ASP A 19 -5.27 3.37 1.54
N LYS A 20 -5.20 4.59 1.01
CA LYS A 20 -3.95 5.30 0.70
C LYS A 20 -3.83 6.51 1.63
N LYS A 21 -2.66 6.68 2.24
CA LYS A 21 -2.28 7.90 2.95
C LYS A 21 -0.94 8.39 2.44
N SER A 22 -0.89 9.60 1.91
CA SER A 22 0.35 10.30 1.56
C SER A 22 0.73 11.28 2.67
N VAL A 23 2.03 11.33 2.99
CA VAL A 23 2.61 12.30 3.93
C VAL A 23 3.89 12.82 3.32
N LEU A 24 4.13 14.12 3.44
CA LEU A 24 5.42 14.71 3.08
C LEU A 24 6.52 14.12 3.98
N ASP A 25 7.51 13.46 3.39
CA ASP A 25 8.63 12.85 4.12
C ASP A 25 9.74 13.88 4.33
N ARG A 26 10.20 14.51 3.23
CA ARG A 26 11.26 15.53 3.27
C ARG A 26 11.28 16.39 2.01
N HIS A 27 11.84 17.59 2.16
CA HIS A 27 12.30 18.39 1.02
C HIS A 27 13.75 18.03 0.72
N THR A 28 14.06 17.84 -0.55
CA THR A 28 15.45 17.77 -0.99
C THR A 28 16.00 19.19 -1.14
N GLY A 29 17.32 19.36 -0.98
CA GLY A 29 18.00 20.64 -1.20
C GLY A 29 17.95 21.16 -2.65
N LEU A 30 17.27 20.42 -3.54
CA LEU A 30 17.09 20.71 -4.96
C LEU A 30 15.63 21.09 -5.28
N GLY A 31 14.80 21.33 -4.26
CA GLY A 31 13.40 21.76 -4.44
C GLY A 31 12.41 20.62 -4.70
N VAL A 32 12.86 19.36 -4.74
CA VAL A 32 11.98 18.20 -4.92
C VAL A 32 11.38 17.75 -3.59
N ARG A 33 10.07 17.51 -3.59
CA ARG A 33 9.30 17.02 -2.44
C ARG A 33 9.21 15.51 -2.50
N LEU A 34 9.75 14.83 -1.50
CA LEU A 34 9.61 13.39 -1.36
C LEU A 34 8.39 13.08 -0.50
N GLU A 35 7.46 12.31 -1.06
CA GLU A 35 6.26 11.87 -0.37
C GLU A 35 6.39 10.40 0.02
N ARG A 36 5.99 10.10 1.27
CA ARG A 36 5.82 8.74 1.75
C ARG A 36 4.38 8.35 1.60
N HIS A 37 4.13 7.34 0.77
CA HIS A 37 2.80 6.77 0.63
C HIS A 37 2.70 5.51 1.47
N THR A 38 1.59 5.36 2.16
CA THR A 38 1.24 4.18 2.94
C THR A 38 -0.06 3.59 2.42
N TYR A 39 -0.01 2.31 2.10
CA TYR A 39 -1.11 1.52 1.57
C TYR A 39 -1.54 0.44 2.56
N SER A 40 -2.84 0.24 2.70
CA SER A 40 -3.40 -0.87 3.48
C SER A 40 -4.74 -1.31 2.91
N VAL A 41 -5.14 -2.57 3.12
CA VAL A 41 -6.48 -3.04 2.77
C VAL A 41 -7.40 -2.87 3.98
N ARG A 42 -8.61 -2.37 3.78
CA ARG A 42 -9.64 -2.21 4.81
C ARG A 42 -10.94 -2.86 4.36
N CYS A 43 -11.56 -3.63 5.25
CA CYS A 43 -12.94 -4.07 5.08
C CYS A 43 -13.91 -2.92 5.38
N ASN A 44 -14.86 -2.65 4.49
CA ASN A 44 -15.85 -1.59 4.70
C ASN A 44 -17.05 -2.03 5.56
N VAL A 45 -17.12 -3.31 5.94
CA VAL A 45 -18.17 -3.85 6.82
C VAL A 45 -17.69 -3.91 8.26
N CYS A 46 -16.68 -4.74 8.57
CA CYS A 46 -16.18 -4.89 9.94
C CYS A 46 -15.00 -3.98 10.29
N HIS A 47 -14.53 -3.17 9.33
CA HIS A 47 -13.39 -2.26 9.51
C HIS A 47 -12.06 -2.90 9.88
N ALA A 48 -11.93 -4.23 9.73
CA ALA A 48 -10.66 -4.93 9.80
C ALA A 48 -9.66 -4.34 8.80
N ARG A 49 -8.41 -4.19 9.24
CA ARG A 49 -7.31 -3.64 8.45
C ARG A 49 -6.21 -4.68 8.24
N GLY A 50 -5.64 -4.67 7.05
CA GLY A 50 -4.43 -5.38 6.71
C GLY A 50 -3.17 -4.64 7.17
N ARG A 51 -2.02 -5.27 6.95
CA ARG A 51 -0.72 -4.65 7.21
C ARG A 51 -0.57 -3.36 6.40
N SER A 52 -0.03 -2.32 7.04
CA SER A 52 0.34 -1.07 6.36
C SER A 52 1.69 -1.25 5.67
N ILE A 53 1.73 -0.96 4.37
CA ILE A 53 2.94 -1.00 3.55
C ILE A 53 3.27 0.43 3.14
N GLY A 54 4.43 0.93 3.58
CA GLY A 54 4.89 2.28 3.28
C GLY A 54 6.12 2.29 2.39
N GLY A 55 6.24 3.33 1.56
CA GLY A 55 7.43 3.58 0.75
C GLY A 55 7.49 5.03 0.28
N ILE A 56 8.70 5.47 -0.09
CA ILE A 56 8.90 6.76 -0.75
C ILE A 56 8.49 6.60 -2.21
N VAL A 57 7.55 7.42 -2.64
CA VAL A 57 7.12 7.47 -4.04
C VAL A 57 7.70 8.74 -4.63
N VAL A 58 8.42 8.58 -5.74
CA VAL A 58 8.99 9.66 -6.53
C VAL A 58 8.38 9.56 -7.91
N ASP A 59 8.01 10.69 -8.52
CA ASP A 59 7.60 10.69 -9.92
C ASP A 59 8.81 10.27 -10.77
N GLU A 60 8.65 9.32 -11.68
CA GLU A 60 9.74 8.85 -12.55
C GLU A 60 10.28 9.98 -13.44
N LYS A 61 9.50 11.05 -13.65
CA LYS A 61 9.92 12.25 -14.36
C LYS A 61 10.86 13.14 -13.55
N ASP A 62 10.97 12.88 -12.25
CA ASP A 62 11.84 13.66 -11.37
C ASP A 62 13.29 13.19 -11.54
N ALA A 63 14.19 14.11 -11.88
CA ALA A 63 15.59 13.80 -12.17
C ALA A 63 16.32 13.12 -10.98
N LEU A 64 15.74 13.20 -9.79
CA LEU A 64 16.22 12.60 -8.53
C LEU A 64 15.70 11.18 -8.26
N ALA A 65 14.83 10.61 -9.11
CA ALA A 65 14.33 9.25 -8.93
C ALA A 65 15.48 8.24 -8.79
N ASN A 66 16.56 8.41 -9.56
CA ASN A 66 17.73 7.54 -9.51
C ASN A 66 18.62 7.73 -8.26
N CYS A 67 18.42 8.80 -7.48
CA CYS A 67 19.22 9.10 -6.29
C CYS A 67 18.64 8.51 -5.00
N TYR A 68 17.42 7.99 -5.04
CA TYR A 68 16.73 7.45 -3.86
C TYR A 68 16.16 6.07 -4.16
N LYS A 69 16.17 5.20 -3.14
CA LYS A 69 15.38 3.98 -3.17
C LYS A 69 13.90 4.36 -3.11
N HIS A 70 13.26 4.32 -4.27
CA HIS A 70 11.84 4.63 -4.43
C HIS A 70 11.06 3.37 -4.78
N THR A 71 9.74 3.50 -4.72
CA THR A 71 8.77 2.48 -5.13
C THR A 71 7.62 3.19 -5.82
N THR A 72 6.77 2.44 -6.51
CA THR A 72 5.58 3.01 -7.17
C THR A 72 4.32 2.80 -6.33
N ASP A 73 3.32 3.63 -6.56
CA ASP A 73 1.99 3.45 -5.98
C ASP A 73 1.41 2.06 -6.29
N LYS A 74 1.70 1.54 -7.48
CA LYS A 74 1.27 0.22 -7.93
C LYS A 74 1.92 -0.88 -7.10
N GLU A 75 3.24 -0.84 -6.92
CA GLU A 75 3.97 -1.82 -6.09
C GLU A 75 3.50 -1.82 -4.64
N LEU A 76 3.26 -0.64 -4.07
CA LEU A 76 2.74 -0.51 -2.70
C LEU A 76 1.34 -1.11 -2.56
N ALA A 77 0.46 -0.86 -3.53
CA ALA A 77 -0.88 -1.44 -3.57
C ALA A 77 -0.84 -2.97 -3.71
N GLU A 78 -0.03 -3.50 -4.62
CA GLU A 78 0.14 -4.95 -4.82
C GLU A 78 0.67 -5.64 -3.56
N ARG A 79 1.66 -5.04 -2.88
CA ARG A 79 2.17 -5.57 -1.61
C ARG A 79 1.13 -5.53 -0.49
N ALA A 80 0.28 -4.52 -0.46
CA ALA A 80 -0.82 -4.44 0.51
C ALA A 80 -1.87 -5.52 0.24
N ILE A 81 -2.21 -5.78 -1.03
CA ILE A 81 -3.10 -6.87 -1.46
C ILE A 81 -2.49 -8.23 -1.07
N ALA A 82 -1.23 -8.49 -1.44
CA ALA A 82 -0.55 -9.74 -1.11
C ALA A 82 -0.43 -9.97 0.41
N GLY A 83 -0.25 -8.90 1.19
CA GLY A 83 -0.26 -8.95 2.65
C GLY A 83 -1.63 -9.31 3.21
N TRP A 84 -2.71 -8.79 2.62
CA TRP A 84 -4.08 -9.15 2.98
C TRP A 84 -4.42 -10.60 2.61
N ASN A 85 -4.10 -11.00 1.38
CA ASN A 85 -4.39 -12.34 0.86
C ASN A 85 -3.67 -13.45 1.62
N ARG A 86 -2.45 -13.20 2.12
CA ARG A 86 -1.75 -14.11 3.04
C ARG A 86 -2.52 -14.32 4.33
N ARG A 87 -3.01 -13.24 4.94
CA ARG A 87 -3.78 -13.32 6.18
C ARG A 87 -5.12 -14.04 6.01
N ALA A 88 -5.72 -13.95 4.82
CA ALA A 88 -6.92 -14.71 4.50
C ALA A 88 -6.64 -16.21 4.23
N ASN A 89 -5.37 -16.57 4.03
CA ASN A 89 -4.91 -17.93 3.75
C ASN A 89 -4.30 -18.64 4.96
N ASP A 90 -3.84 -17.91 5.96
CA ASP A 90 -3.48 -18.51 7.25
C ASP A 90 -4.79 -18.99 7.89
N GLU A 91 -5.19 -20.20 7.54
CA GLU A 91 -6.15 -21.01 8.29
C GLU A 91 -5.68 -20.99 9.75
N THR A 92 -6.50 -20.44 10.62
CA THR A 92 -6.34 -20.66 12.06
C THR A 92 -6.49 -22.16 12.30
N ASP A 93 -5.37 -22.85 12.46
CA ASP A 93 -5.28 -24.11 13.20
C ASP A 93 -5.55 -23.84 14.69
#